data_AF-A0A5N6FZF6-F1
#
_entry.id   AF-A0A5N6FZF6-F1
#
_cell.length_a   1.000
_cell.length_b   1.000
_cell.length_c   1.000
_cell.angle_alpha   90.00
_cell.angle_beta   90.00
_cell.angle_gamma   90.00
#
_symmetry.space_group_name_H-M   'P 1'
#
loop_
_entity.id
_entity.type
_entity.pdbx_description
1 polymer ?
#
loop_
_entity_poly.entity_id
_entity_poly.type
_entity_poly.pdbx_seq_one_letter_code
_entity_poly.pdbx_strand_id
1 'polypeptide(L)'
;MKTFAPLLPLLSIAAPVLSSVLSPADVLSEDVIVQLANDWTGANANATISPDGSKHSIQDLWGKSDLVGDDGEVYATSASLVKFEQGTACRIVQKPNVNIIMHSQMTWVFLDRGAWVKLDNAILQCVDVNQTPYRGDL
;
A
#
# COMPACT_ATOMS: atom_id res chain seq x y z
N MET A 1 -70.79 44.40 20.18
CA MET A 1 -70.86 42.91 20.16
C MET A 1 -70.06 42.48 18.93
N LYS A 2 -69.01 41.67 18.89
CA LYS A 2 -68.31 40.71 19.76
C LYS A 2 -66.90 40.59 19.12
N THR A 3 -65.81 40.94 19.81
CA THR A 3 -64.89 40.07 20.59
C THR A 3 -64.04 39.03 19.82
N PHE A 4 -62.72 39.19 20.02
CA PHE A 4 -61.59 38.24 20.13
C PHE A 4 -61.03 37.50 18.91
N ALA A 5 -59.74 37.76 18.62
CA ALA A 5 -58.82 36.90 17.88
C ALA A 5 -57.74 36.36 18.86
N PRO A 6 -57.36 35.07 18.83
CA PRO A 6 -56.38 34.52 19.77
C PRO A 6 -54.95 34.62 19.21
N LEU A 7 -54.01 34.98 20.09
CA LEU A 7 -52.56 34.87 19.87
C LEU A 7 -52.11 33.49 20.35
N LEU A 8 -51.55 32.68 19.45
CA LEU A 8 -50.84 31.44 19.78
C LEU A 8 -49.36 31.74 20.06
N PRO A 9 -48.78 31.28 21.18
CA PRO A 9 -47.35 31.36 21.40
C PRO A 9 -46.65 30.17 20.74
N LEU A 10 -45.69 30.46 19.84
CA LEU A 10 -44.76 29.47 19.30
C LEU A 10 -43.65 29.22 20.34
N LEU A 11 -43.67 28.05 20.98
CA LEU A 11 -42.61 27.60 21.87
C LEU A 11 -41.45 27.05 21.01
N SER A 12 -40.37 27.82 20.86
CA SER A 12 -39.13 27.34 20.22
C SER A 12 -38.32 26.53 21.21
N ILE A 13 -38.16 25.24 20.92
CA ILE A 13 -37.31 24.32 21.69
C ILE A 13 -35.93 24.35 21.03
N ALA A 14 -34.96 25.02 21.65
CA ALA A 14 -33.58 25.00 21.18
C ALA A 14 -32.93 23.66 21.56
N ALA A 15 -32.59 22.84 20.57
CA ALA A 15 -31.85 21.60 20.77
C ALA A 15 -30.34 21.89 20.92
N PRO A 16 -29.61 21.25 21.85
CA PRO A 16 -28.17 21.40 21.97
C PRO A 16 -27.48 20.58 20.85
N VAL A 17 -26.75 21.26 19.98
CA VAL A 17 -25.86 20.62 19.01
C VAL A 17 -24.60 20.12 19.74
N LEU A 18 -24.57 18.82 20.02
CA LEU A 18 -23.36 18.12 20.43
C LEU A 18 -22.39 18.06 19.23
N SER A 19 -21.40 18.95 19.22
CA SER A 19 -20.26 18.84 18.30
C SER A 19 -19.31 17.75 18.81
N SER A 20 -19.48 16.54 18.30
CA SER A 20 -18.52 15.46 18.50
C SER A 20 -17.28 15.74 17.65
N VAL A 21 -16.20 16.18 18.29
CA VAL A 21 -14.87 16.26 17.67
C VAL A 21 -14.35 14.83 17.53
N LEU A 22 -14.65 14.17 16.41
CA LEU A 22 -13.93 12.95 16.05
C LEU A 22 -12.53 13.38 15.60
N SER A 23 -11.53 13.13 16.45
CA SER A 23 -10.16 13.04 15.92
C SER A 23 -10.12 11.89 14.92
N PRO A 24 -9.50 12.03 13.74
CA PRO A 24 -9.28 10.89 12.88
C PRO A 24 -8.46 9.90 13.69
N ALA A 25 -9.03 8.71 13.93
CA ALA A 25 -8.22 7.59 14.38
C ALA A 25 -7.13 7.42 13.32
N ASP A 26 -5.87 7.26 13.73
CA ASP A 26 -4.82 6.70 12.87
C ASP A 26 -5.35 5.35 12.40
N VAL A 27 -5.94 5.33 11.19
CA VAL A 27 -6.46 4.11 10.61
C VAL A 27 -5.22 3.34 10.19
N LEU A 28 -4.82 2.33 10.96
CA LEU A 28 -3.72 1.47 10.54
C LEU A 28 -4.15 0.80 9.22
N SER A 29 -3.47 1.14 8.12
CA SER A 29 -3.72 0.51 6.83
C SER A 29 -3.42 -0.98 6.92
N GLU A 30 -4.19 -1.82 6.23
CA GLU A 30 -3.91 -3.26 6.23
C GLU A 30 -2.55 -3.58 5.61
N ASP A 31 -1.94 -4.67 6.08
CA ASP A 31 -0.71 -5.20 5.49
C ASP A 31 -0.90 -5.56 4.01
N VAL A 32 0.14 -5.27 3.24
CA VAL A 32 0.26 -5.55 1.81
C VAL A 32 0.99 -6.87 1.61
N ILE A 33 0.49 -7.72 0.72
CA ILE A 33 1.21 -8.89 0.27
C ILE A 33 1.79 -8.62 -1.10
N VAL A 34 3.11 -8.64 -1.19
CA VAL A 34 3.88 -8.54 -2.42
C VAL A 34 4.39 -9.93 -2.79
N GLN A 35 4.30 -10.31 -4.05
CA GLN A 35 4.90 -11.54 -4.57
C GLN A 35 6.03 -11.22 -5.53
N LEU A 36 7.12 -11.97 -5.42
CA LEU A 36 8.12 -12.10 -6.48
C LEU A 36 7.94 -13.42 -7.19
N ALA A 37 8.16 -13.42 -8.50
CA ALA A 37 8.14 -14.62 -9.32
C ALA A 37 9.37 -14.67 -10.24
N ASN A 38 9.80 -15.88 -10.54
CA ASN A 38 10.84 -16.17 -11.52
C ASN A 38 10.27 -17.10 -12.59
N ASP A 39 9.93 -16.51 -13.74
CA ASP A 39 9.26 -17.23 -14.83
C ASP A 39 10.18 -18.27 -15.51
N TRP A 40 11.50 -18.21 -15.30
CA TRP A 40 12.45 -19.20 -15.84
C TRP A 40 12.44 -20.50 -15.04
N THR A 41 12.25 -20.41 -13.72
CA THR A 41 12.28 -21.57 -12.82
C THR A 41 10.88 -22.00 -12.36
N GLY A 42 9.88 -21.12 -12.52
CA GLY A 42 8.52 -21.29 -11.97
C GLY A 42 8.41 -20.96 -10.48
N ALA A 43 9.51 -20.60 -9.82
CA ALA A 43 9.54 -20.25 -8.41
C ALA A 43 8.77 -18.93 -8.16
N ASN A 44 8.04 -18.86 -7.05
CA ASN A 44 7.39 -17.64 -6.60
C ASN A 44 7.26 -17.67 -5.07
N ALA A 45 7.24 -16.50 -4.45
CA ALA A 45 7.08 -16.38 -3.01
C ALA A 45 6.51 -15.02 -2.61
N ASN A 46 5.77 -15.02 -1.51
CA ASN A 46 5.08 -13.84 -0.98
C ASN A 46 5.82 -13.28 0.24
N ALA A 47 5.79 -11.96 0.38
CA ALA A 47 6.16 -11.25 1.61
C ALA A 47 4.99 -10.37 2.07
N THR A 48 4.80 -10.28 3.38
CA THR A 48 3.80 -9.40 4.01
C THR A 48 4.51 -8.17 4.56
N ILE A 49 4.04 -6.97 4.19
CA ILE A 49 4.70 -5.70 4.43
C ILE A 49 3.67 -4.67 4.88
N SER A 50 3.93 -3.96 5.97
CA SER A 50 3.11 -2.82 6.37
C SER A 50 3.38 -1.63 5.43
N PRO A 51 2.36 -0.91 4.94
CA PRO A 51 2.53 0.19 3.99
C PRO A 51 2.88 1.52 4.70
N ASP A 52 3.89 1.50 5.57
CA ASP A 52 4.31 2.61 6.43
C ASP A 52 5.49 3.42 5.86
N GLY A 53 5.96 3.07 4.67
CA GLY A 53 7.12 3.67 4.03
C GLY A 53 8.47 3.14 4.52
N SER A 54 8.50 2.12 5.38
CA SER A 54 9.73 1.43 5.76
C SER A 54 10.41 0.78 4.55
N LYS A 55 11.74 0.78 4.56
CA LYS A 55 12.57 0.17 3.52
C LYS A 55 13.00 -1.21 3.96
N HIS A 56 12.74 -2.20 3.12
CA HIS A 56 13.05 -3.61 3.38
C HIS A 56 14.01 -4.14 2.31
N SER A 57 15.03 -4.86 2.72
CA SER A 57 15.88 -5.62 1.80
C SER A 57 15.07 -6.75 1.17
N ILE A 58 15.20 -6.97 -0.14
CA ILE A 58 14.61 -8.14 -0.80
C ILE A 58 15.19 -9.43 -0.20
N GLN A 59 16.47 -9.46 0.14
CA GLN A 59 17.12 -10.63 0.71
C GLN A 59 16.52 -11.01 2.09
N ASP A 60 16.16 -10.02 2.91
CA ASP A 60 15.55 -10.29 4.23
C ASP A 60 14.15 -10.90 4.10
N LEU A 61 13.41 -10.47 3.07
CA LEU A 61 12.03 -10.87 2.84
C LEU A 61 11.92 -12.21 2.10
N TRP A 62 12.81 -12.47 1.13
CA TRP A 62 12.71 -13.62 0.21
C TRP A 62 13.91 -14.57 0.25
N GLY A 63 14.97 -14.28 1.01
CA GLY A 63 16.23 -15.04 1.02
C GLY A 63 16.14 -16.46 1.61
N LYS A 64 14.95 -16.95 1.92
CA LYS A 64 14.67 -18.34 2.34
C LYS A 64 13.67 -19.05 1.43
N SER A 65 13.32 -18.43 0.30
CA SER A 65 12.38 -18.98 -0.66
C SER A 65 13.09 -19.72 -1.80
N ASP A 66 12.31 -20.43 -2.62
CA ASP A 66 12.81 -21.10 -3.82
C ASP A 66 13.24 -20.12 -4.94
N LEU A 67 13.15 -18.80 -4.70
CA LEU A 67 13.72 -17.77 -5.58
C LEU A 67 15.23 -17.62 -5.41
N VAL A 68 15.80 -18.22 -4.36
CA VAL A 68 17.24 -18.14 -4.06
C VAL A 68 18.02 -19.05 -5.01
N GLY A 69 18.96 -18.47 -5.74
CA GLY A 69 19.87 -19.19 -6.63
C GLY A 69 21.00 -19.90 -5.87
N ASP A 70 21.84 -20.63 -6.61
CA ASP A 70 22.98 -21.38 -6.06
C ASP A 70 24.03 -20.48 -5.37
N ASP A 71 24.08 -19.19 -5.71
CA ASP A 71 24.95 -18.19 -5.08
C ASP A 71 24.36 -17.60 -3.78
N GLY A 72 23.18 -18.06 -3.35
CA GLY A 72 22.52 -17.63 -2.11
C GLY A 72 21.69 -16.35 -2.25
N GLU A 73 21.51 -15.85 -3.46
CA GLU A 73 20.88 -14.56 -3.74
C GLU A 73 19.49 -14.73 -4.34
N VAL A 74 18.59 -13.80 -4.06
CA VAL A 74 17.23 -13.83 -4.64
C VAL A 74 17.27 -13.42 -6.11
N TYR A 75 16.62 -14.20 -6.97
CA TYR A 75 16.38 -13.84 -8.35
C TYR A 75 14.90 -13.84 -8.71
N ALA A 76 14.48 -12.84 -9.48
CA ALA A 76 13.11 -12.73 -9.98
C ALA A 76 13.06 -12.09 -11.37
N THR A 77 11.92 -12.27 -12.04
CA THR A 77 11.59 -11.65 -13.34
C THR A 77 10.49 -10.62 -13.20
N SER A 78 9.57 -10.83 -12.26
CA SER A 78 8.39 -9.98 -12.05
C SER A 78 8.03 -9.84 -10.57
N ALA A 79 7.21 -8.82 -10.29
CA ALA A 79 6.63 -8.57 -8.99
C ALA A 79 5.13 -8.31 -9.12
N SER A 80 4.37 -8.62 -8.07
CA SER A 80 2.93 -8.35 -8.02
C SER A 80 2.41 -7.99 -6.63
N LEU A 81 1.29 -7.26 -6.59
CA LEU A 81 0.47 -7.04 -5.41
C LEU A 81 -0.61 -8.12 -5.36
N VAL A 82 -0.59 -8.94 -4.32
CA VAL A 82 -1.52 -10.07 -4.12
C VAL A 82 -2.65 -9.69 -3.16
N LYS A 83 -2.33 -8.91 -2.12
CA LYS A 83 -3.29 -8.33 -1.18
C LYS A 83 -2.90 -6.88 -0.95
N PHE A 84 -3.82 -5.95 -1.16
CA PHE A 84 -3.55 -4.51 -1.07
C PHE A 84 -4.86 -3.73 -0.96
N GLU A 85 -4.77 -2.50 -0.45
CA GLU A 85 -5.87 -1.55 -0.47
C GLU A 85 -5.77 -0.61 -1.69
N GLN A 86 -6.84 0.11 -2.02
CA GLN A 86 -6.85 0.98 -3.19
C GLN A 86 -5.78 2.09 -3.13
N GLY A 87 -5.41 2.53 -1.91
CA GLY A 87 -4.34 3.50 -1.66
C GLY A 87 -2.93 2.94 -1.65
N THR A 88 -2.72 1.63 -1.85
CA THR A 88 -1.39 1.03 -1.76
C THR A 88 -0.56 1.35 -3.00
N ALA A 89 0.70 1.75 -2.78
CA ALA A 89 1.77 1.76 -3.77
C ALA A 89 3.04 1.13 -3.20
N CYS A 90 3.71 0.28 -3.98
CA CYS A 90 4.98 -0.33 -3.64
C CYS A 90 6.01 -0.10 -4.73
N ARG A 91 7.26 0.14 -4.33
CA ARG A 91 8.38 0.34 -5.24
C ARG A 91 9.49 -0.65 -4.94
N ILE A 92 10.06 -1.25 -5.98
CA ILE A 92 11.30 -2.02 -5.90
C ILE A 92 12.40 -1.26 -6.64
N VAL A 93 13.54 -1.08 -5.97
CA VAL A 93 14.71 -0.41 -6.55
C VAL A 93 16.02 -1.14 -6.37
N GLN A 94 16.79 -1.15 -7.45
CA GLN A 94 18.19 -1.50 -7.49
C GLN A 94 18.84 -0.88 -8.73
N LYS A 95 19.96 -0.18 -8.57
CA LYS A 95 20.70 0.35 -9.72
C LYS A 95 21.47 -0.77 -10.43
N PRO A 96 21.64 -0.71 -11.77
CA PRO A 96 21.09 0.29 -12.68
C PRO A 96 19.69 -0.04 -13.24
N ASN A 97 19.21 -1.29 -13.12
CA ASN A 97 18.15 -1.80 -13.99
C ASN A 97 16.77 -1.96 -13.34
N VAL A 98 16.65 -1.85 -12.02
CA VAL A 98 15.37 -2.05 -11.33
C VAL A 98 14.89 -0.73 -10.72
N ASN A 99 13.79 -0.22 -11.26
CA ASN A 99 13.04 0.89 -10.69
C ASN A 99 11.59 0.74 -11.14
N ILE A 100 10.84 -0.05 -10.38
CA ILE A 100 9.46 -0.39 -10.75
C ILE A 100 8.52 -0.01 -9.62
N ILE A 101 7.29 0.33 -10.01
CA ILE A 101 6.23 0.74 -9.09
C ILE A 101 5.01 -0.11 -9.41
N MET A 102 4.42 -0.70 -8.38
CA MET A 102 3.13 -1.36 -8.43
C MET A 102 2.15 -0.59 -7.56
N HIS A 103 0.90 -0.50 -8.00
CA HIS A 103 -0.17 0.16 -7.26
C HIS A 103 -1.51 -0.46 -7.65
N SER A 104 -2.60 -0.02 -7.04
CA SER A 104 -3.92 -0.62 -7.22
C SER A 104 -4.45 -0.67 -8.68
N GLN A 105 -3.91 0.16 -9.58
CA GLN A 105 -4.24 0.16 -11.02
C GLN A 105 -3.21 -0.59 -11.89
N MET A 106 -2.02 -0.85 -11.36
CA MET A 106 -0.95 -1.62 -12.01
C MET A 106 -0.37 -2.57 -10.96
N THR A 107 -1.03 -3.71 -10.79
CA THR A 107 -0.74 -4.64 -9.70
C THR A 107 0.38 -5.61 -10.02
N TRP A 108 0.93 -5.58 -11.23
CA TRP A 108 1.97 -6.50 -11.67
C TRP A 108 2.89 -5.80 -12.66
N VAL A 109 4.20 -6.07 -12.57
CA VAL A 109 5.23 -5.50 -13.46
C VAL A 109 6.41 -6.46 -13.63
N PHE A 110 7.06 -6.40 -14.79
CA PHE A 110 8.40 -6.95 -14.97
C PHE A 110 9.46 -6.08 -14.29
N LEU A 111 10.49 -6.70 -13.71
CA LEU A 111 11.60 -5.98 -13.06
C LEU A 111 12.53 -5.30 -14.07
N ASP A 112 13.07 -6.07 -15.03
CA ASP A 112 13.83 -5.58 -16.19
C ASP A 112 13.36 -6.32 -17.44
N ARG A 113 12.17 -5.96 -17.95
CA ARG A 113 11.58 -6.54 -19.17
C ARG A 113 11.54 -8.09 -19.17
N GLY A 114 11.42 -8.72 -18.00
CA GLY A 114 11.38 -10.17 -17.82
C GLY A 114 12.74 -10.86 -17.83
N ALA A 115 13.85 -10.09 -17.81
CA ALA A 115 15.17 -10.64 -17.58
C ALA A 115 15.26 -11.33 -16.22
N TRP A 116 16.16 -12.30 -16.12
CA TRP A 116 16.47 -12.95 -14.85
C TRP A 116 17.37 -12.01 -14.04
N VAL A 117 16.81 -11.33 -13.03
CA VAL A 117 17.50 -10.27 -12.29
C VAL A 117 17.94 -10.76 -10.91
N LYS A 118 19.21 -10.56 -10.58
CA LYS A 118 19.76 -10.71 -9.22
C LYS A 118 19.35 -9.51 -8.37
N LEU A 119 18.76 -9.73 -7.20
CA LEU A 119 18.20 -8.69 -6.32
C LEU A 119 18.98 -8.50 -5.00
N ASP A 120 20.30 -8.64 -5.06
CA ASP A 120 21.21 -8.63 -3.90
C ASP A 120 21.28 -7.27 -3.16
N ASN A 121 20.96 -6.17 -3.83
CA ASN A 121 20.94 -4.82 -3.26
C ASN A 121 19.59 -4.14 -3.42
N ALA A 122 18.54 -4.92 -3.70
CA ALA A 122 17.22 -4.41 -3.97
C ALA A 122 16.49 -4.06 -2.69
N ILE A 123 15.77 -2.93 -2.73
CA ILE A 123 14.91 -2.46 -1.65
C ILE A 123 13.47 -2.47 -2.12
N LEU A 124 12.58 -2.99 -1.28
CA LEU A 124 11.13 -2.80 -1.36
C LEU A 124 10.69 -1.73 -0.36
N GLN A 125 9.83 -0.83 -0.82
CA GLN A 125 9.16 0.14 0.03
C GLN A 125 7.69 0.21 -0.38
N CYS A 126 6.78 0.11 0.59
CA CYS A 126 5.33 0.23 0.37
C CYS A 126 4.76 1.37 1.20
N VAL A 127 3.78 2.09 0.65
CA VAL A 127 3.07 3.18 1.31
C VAL A 127 1.58 3.10 1.06
N ASP A 128 0.79 3.63 2.00
CA ASP A 128 -0.57 4.09 1.75
C ASP A 128 -0.51 5.55 1.28
N VAL A 129 -0.84 5.79 0.01
CA VAL A 129 -0.76 7.12 -0.60
C VAL A 129 -1.78 8.10 -0.03
N ASN A 130 -2.81 7.62 0.67
CA ASN A 130 -3.76 8.48 1.37
C ASN A 130 -3.16 9.03 2.67
N GLN A 131 -2.18 8.34 3.26
CA GLN A 131 -1.49 8.73 4.48
C GLN A 131 -0.17 9.44 4.20
N THR A 132 0.55 8.96 3.18
CA THR A 132 1.84 9.51 2.76
C THR A 132 1.73 9.89 1.28
N PRO A 133 1.58 11.18 0.93
CA PRO A 133 1.42 11.62 -0.44
C PRO A 133 2.56 11.09 -1.32
N TYR A 134 2.21 10.60 -2.51
CA TYR A 134 3.15 10.12 -3.53
C TYR A 134 4.04 11.28 -3.99
N ARG A 135 5.12 11.52 -3.26
CA ARG A 135 6.20 12.38 -3.70
C ARG A 135 6.98 11.50 -4.68
N GLY A 136 7.16 11.98 -5.92
CA GLY A 136 7.69 11.17 -7.04
C GLY A 136 9.13 10.66 -6.88
N ASP A 137 9.59 10.58 -5.65
CA ASP A 137 10.88 10.14 -5.12
C ASP A 137 10.75 8.96 -4.15
N LEU A 138 9.58 8.28 -4.05
CA LEU A 138 9.60 6.87 -3.66
C LEU A 138 10.71 6.17 -4.43
#